data_AF-A0A519SUE6-F1
#
_entry.id   AF-A0A519SUE6-F1
#
_cell.length_a   1.000
_cell.length_b   1.000
_cell.length_c   1.000
_cell.angle_alpha   90.00
_cell.angle_beta   90.00
_cell.angle_gamma   90.00
#
_symmetry.space_group_name_H-M   'P 1'
#
loop_
_entity.id
_entity.type
_entity.pdbx_description
1 polymer ?
#
loop_
_entity_poly.entity_id
_entity_poly.type
_entity_poly.pdbx_seq_one_letter_code
_entity_poly.pdbx_strand_id
1 'polypeptide(L)'
;MKTAIVRKNGELIHKNESRFDLLNRVGYFPFKELRRSNKAYFISELDLFDFFQATEETLSDYSIDYYPNWNFEAKESFLNLFLDGYQFGLENFNENIGLSFPSLSYDHKVEHLRNFCLYCLDYLYFDAELDEALFYNLGYLQSNLYLAFIELNNLQKLSKENNSYIKVKTHTEPKNQSDKYGATSQDHPAEHKTTTETKNSHSPERIEIYCDVAEIKKIWQVLTAPISTGKGMEQPLFTKDELGKYLGAMFCSGAFPDAFKSSVEPELKTISRGDMRNVLIALMYSCYSLNRNFFRGSNQIMYVAMLKRYFSAFATSKIESTKSILATYTPKGMDVLKNSLDKNPHIDEMLSILKKHKLRH
;
A
#
# COMPACT_ATOMS: atom_id res chain seq x y z
N MET A 1 2.38 8.94 -40.28
CA MET A 1 1.43 9.46 -39.28
C MET A 1 2.23 10.11 -38.17
N LYS A 2 1.80 11.24 -37.61
CA LYS A 2 2.41 11.78 -36.39
C LYS A 2 1.82 11.01 -35.22
N THR A 3 2.65 10.44 -34.35
CA THR A 3 2.20 9.81 -33.10
C THR A 3 1.57 10.86 -32.21
N ALA A 4 0.45 10.53 -31.57
CA ALA A 4 -0.19 11.42 -30.63
C ALA A 4 0.61 11.44 -29.32
N ILE A 5 0.88 12.63 -28.79
CA ILE A 5 1.72 12.83 -27.61
C ILE A 5 0.91 13.46 -26.50
N VAL A 6 0.95 12.84 -25.31
CA VAL A 6 0.33 13.32 -24.08
C VAL A 6 1.23 14.35 -23.41
N ARG A 7 0.64 15.46 -22.99
CA ARG A 7 1.27 16.44 -22.10
C ARG A 7 0.40 16.66 -20.88
N LYS A 8 1.00 16.65 -19.70
CA LYS A 8 0.32 16.94 -18.43
C LYS A 8 0.62 18.40 -18.06
N ASN A 9 -0.40 19.23 -17.92
CA ASN A 9 -0.25 20.67 -17.66
C ASN A 9 0.66 21.39 -18.68
N GLY A 10 0.66 20.94 -19.94
CA GLY A 10 1.51 21.49 -21.00
C GLY A 10 2.95 20.98 -21.04
N GLU A 11 3.38 20.22 -20.02
CA GLU A 11 4.72 19.63 -19.96
C GLU A 11 4.73 18.21 -20.55
N LEU A 12 5.84 17.85 -21.20
CA LEU A 12 6.04 16.50 -21.70
C LEU A 12 6.26 15.56 -20.51
N ILE A 13 5.61 14.40 -20.51
CA ILE A 13 5.91 13.37 -19.52
C ILE A 13 7.31 12.82 -19.85
N HIS A 14 8.23 12.93 -18.89
CA HIS A 14 9.63 12.54 -19.07
C HIS A 14 9.95 11.22 -18.39
N LYS A 15 10.88 10.47 -18.97
CA LYS A 15 11.42 9.24 -18.39
C LYS A 15 12.07 9.53 -17.04
N ASN A 16 11.54 8.95 -15.96
CA ASN A 16 12.16 9.01 -14.65
C ASN A 16 13.10 7.80 -14.41
N GLU A 17 14.39 8.06 -14.26
CA GLU A 17 15.40 7.01 -14.04
C GLU A 17 15.41 6.43 -12.63
N SER A 18 14.71 7.04 -11.65
CA SER A 18 14.67 6.58 -10.25
C SER A 18 14.03 5.18 -10.06
N ARG A 19 13.50 4.60 -11.13
CA ARG A 19 12.89 3.25 -11.16
C ARG A 19 13.92 2.12 -11.01
N PHE A 20 15.16 2.34 -11.41
CA PHE A 20 16.23 1.32 -11.29
C PHE A 20 16.75 1.20 -9.85
N ASP A 21 16.63 2.27 -9.06
CA ASP A 21 16.97 2.26 -7.62
C ASP A 21 16.07 1.33 -6.79
N LEU A 22 14.95 0.88 -7.36
CA LEU A 22 13.92 0.10 -6.68
C LEU A 22 14.31 -1.37 -6.51
N LEU A 23 15.10 -1.94 -7.43
CA LEU A 23 15.50 -3.35 -7.36
C LEU A 23 16.54 -3.64 -6.28
N ASN A 24 17.33 -2.64 -5.90
CA ASN A 24 18.27 -2.74 -4.79
C ASN A 24 17.56 -2.77 -3.42
N ARG A 25 16.26 -2.44 -3.37
CA ARG A 25 15.44 -2.52 -2.16
C ARG A 25 14.81 -3.90 -2.08
N VAL A 26 15.55 -4.85 -1.51
CA VAL A 26 15.04 -6.19 -1.18
C VAL A 26 13.74 -6.07 -0.37
N GLY A 27 12.64 -6.60 -0.91
CA GLY A 27 11.31 -6.57 -0.29
C GLY A 27 10.49 -5.31 -0.54
N TYR A 28 10.90 -4.42 -1.45
CA TYR A 28 10.14 -3.22 -1.77
C TYR A 28 10.14 -2.87 -3.27
N PHE A 29 8.95 -2.95 -3.88
CA PHE A 29 8.66 -2.35 -5.18
C PHE A 29 7.37 -1.54 -5.05
N PRO A 30 7.35 -0.26 -5.44
CA PRO A 30 6.28 0.69 -5.12
C PRO A 30 5.10 0.54 -6.08
N PHE A 31 4.50 -0.64 -6.16
CA PHE A 31 3.26 -0.81 -6.91
C PHE A 31 2.14 0.02 -6.28
N LYS A 32 1.36 0.67 -7.13
CA LYS A 32 0.12 1.35 -6.82
C LYS A 32 -1.05 0.48 -7.26
N GLU A 33 -2.04 0.33 -6.39
CA GLU A 33 -3.25 -0.42 -6.70
C GLU A 33 -4.21 0.42 -7.56
N LEU A 34 -4.47 -0.03 -8.78
CA LEU A 34 -5.56 0.42 -9.62
C LEU A 34 -6.72 -0.59 -9.54
N ARG A 35 -7.91 -0.16 -9.12
CA ARG A 35 -9.10 -1.01 -9.08
C ARG A 35 -10.04 -0.74 -10.26
N ARG A 36 -10.42 -1.78 -10.99
CA ARG A 36 -11.42 -1.75 -12.08
C ARG A 36 -12.25 -3.02 -12.06
N SER A 37 -13.57 -2.90 -12.13
CA SER A 37 -14.52 -4.03 -12.20
C SER A 37 -14.27 -5.11 -11.14
N ASN A 38 -14.06 -4.70 -9.88
CA ASN A 38 -13.71 -5.56 -8.73
C ASN A 38 -12.38 -6.35 -8.84
N LYS A 39 -11.54 -6.05 -9.83
CA LYS A 39 -10.17 -6.56 -9.94
C LYS A 39 -9.17 -5.49 -9.51
N ALA A 40 -8.06 -5.94 -8.94
CA ALA A 40 -6.93 -5.11 -8.56
C ALA A 40 -5.78 -5.33 -9.54
N TYR A 41 -5.23 -4.23 -10.04
CA TYR A 41 -4.07 -4.19 -10.91
C TYR A 41 -2.98 -3.39 -10.20
N PHE A 42 -1.73 -3.79 -10.34
CA PHE A 42 -0.62 -3.19 -9.61
C PHE A 42 0.37 -2.57 -10.58
N ILE A 43 0.48 -1.25 -10.53
CA ILE A 43 1.19 -0.43 -11.50
C ILE A 43 2.38 0.25 -10.82
N SER A 44 3.56 0.15 -11.41
CA SER A 44 4.78 0.76 -10.87
C SER A 44 5.20 2.05 -11.56
N GLU A 45 4.72 2.28 -12.77
CA GLU A 45 4.94 3.51 -13.51
C GLU A 45 3.90 4.55 -13.04
N LEU A 46 4.36 5.61 -12.36
CA LEU A 46 3.47 6.52 -11.61
C LEU A 46 2.76 7.51 -12.54
N ASP A 47 3.40 7.94 -13.61
CA ASP A 47 2.79 8.87 -14.56
C ASP A 47 1.66 8.17 -15.35
N LEU A 48 1.86 6.90 -15.71
CA LEU A 48 0.85 6.04 -16.30
C LEU A 48 -0.30 5.76 -15.32
N PHE A 49 0.01 5.52 -14.05
CA PHE A 49 -1.01 5.35 -13.02
C PHE A 49 -1.88 6.62 -12.86
N ASP A 50 -1.26 7.79 -12.78
CA ASP A 50 -1.94 9.08 -12.72
C ASP A 50 -2.79 9.33 -13.97
N PHE A 51 -2.28 8.98 -15.15
CA PHE A 51 -3.02 9.08 -16.41
C PHE A 51 -4.29 8.22 -16.40
N PHE A 52 -4.21 6.97 -15.93
CA PHE A 52 -5.38 6.09 -15.79
C PHE A 52 -6.37 6.52 -14.70
N GLN A 53 -5.91 7.28 -13.70
CA GLN A 53 -6.75 7.83 -12.64
C GLN A 53 -7.52 9.09 -13.07
N ALA A 54 -7.12 9.75 -14.15
CA ALA A 54 -7.80 10.93 -14.65
C ALA A 54 -9.31 10.67 -14.83
N THR A 55 -10.13 11.55 -14.27
CA THR A 55 -11.60 11.57 -14.39
C THR A 55 -12.03 12.45 -15.57
N GLU A 56 -13.30 12.44 -15.95
CA GLU A 56 -13.81 13.40 -16.95
C GLU A 56 -13.49 14.86 -16.60
N GLU A 57 -13.57 15.21 -15.30
CA GLU A 57 -13.30 16.56 -14.79
C GLU A 57 -11.81 16.93 -14.89
N THR A 58 -10.92 15.98 -14.60
CA THR A 58 -9.46 16.20 -14.55
C THR A 58 -8.76 15.88 -15.87
N LEU A 59 -9.49 15.35 -16.86
CA LEU A 59 -8.94 15.08 -18.18
C LEU A 59 -8.42 16.35 -18.87
N SER A 60 -8.97 17.51 -18.51
CA SER A 60 -8.51 18.81 -19.00
C SER A 60 -7.07 19.14 -18.64
N ASP A 61 -6.48 18.47 -17.63
CA ASP A 61 -5.07 18.58 -17.28
C ASP A 61 -4.17 17.88 -18.32
N TYR A 62 -4.74 17.05 -19.20
CA TYR A 62 -4.03 16.31 -20.23
C TYR A 62 -4.36 16.86 -21.62
N SER A 63 -3.39 17.50 -22.25
CA SER A 63 -3.48 17.95 -23.65
C SER A 63 -2.82 16.92 -24.55
N ILE A 64 -3.47 16.56 -25.66
CA ILE A 64 -2.94 15.59 -26.61
C ILE A 64 -2.77 16.21 -27.99
N ASP A 65 -1.53 16.19 -28.44
CA ASP A 65 -1.20 16.61 -29.79
C ASP A 65 -1.66 15.54 -30.79
N TYR A 66 -2.28 15.94 -31.90
CA TYR A 66 -2.61 15.06 -33.03
C TYR A 66 -3.61 13.91 -32.75
N TYR A 67 -4.43 14.01 -31.71
CA TYR A 67 -5.53 13.07 -31.43
C TYR A 67 -6.90 13.78 -31.47
N PRO A 68 -7.56 13.87 -32.65
CA PRO A 68 -8.70 14.76 -32.87
C PRO A 68 -9.96 14.43 -32.05
N ASN A 69 -10.08 13.20 -31.54
CA ASN A 69 -11.22 12.75 -30.73
C ASN A 69 -10.82 12.47 -29.28
N TRP A 70 -9.87 13.23 -28.73
CA TRP A 70 -9.46 13.05 -27.34
C TRP A 70 -10.60 13.36 -26.38
N ASN A 71 -11.05 12.35 -25.66
CA ASN A 71 -12.09 12.43 -24.65
C ASN A 71 -11.88 11.30 -23.63
N PHE A 72 -12.76 11.24 -22.63
CA PHE A 72 -12.65 10.25 -21.55
C PHE A 72 -12.80 8.81 -22.05
N GLU A 73 -13.69 8.57 -23.02
CA GLU A 73 -13.88 7.26 -23.62
C GLU A 73 -12.62 6.75 -24.34
N ALA A 74 -11.93 7.64 -25.07
CA ALA A 74 -10.64 7.35 -25.69
C ALA A 74 -9.56 7.04 -24.64
N LYS A 75 -9.53 7.76 -23.51
CA LYS A 75 -8.62 7.43 -22.41
C LYS A 75 -8.92 6.03 -21.84
N GLU A 76 -10.19 5.71 -21.64
CA GLU A 76 -10.61 4.41 -21.12
C GLU A 76 -10.33 3.27 -22.11
N SER A 77 -10.34 3.51 -23.43
CA SER A 77 -9.93 2.48 -24.40
C SER A 77 -8.45 2.12 -24.27
N PHE A 78 -7.56 3.10 -24.04
CA PHE A 78 -6.15 2.84 -23.74
C PHE A 78 -5.96 2.10 -22.41
N LEU A 79 -6.76 2.44 -21.39
CA LEU A 79 -6.78 1.68 -20.14
C LEU A 79 -7.17 0.22 -20.40
N ASN A 80 -8.23 -0.04 -21.16
CA ASN A 80 -8.67 -1.41 -21.46
C ASN A 80 -7.58 -2.21 -22.19
N LEU A 81 -6.90 -1.61 -23.17
CA LEU A 81 -5.76 -2.25 -23.86
C LEU A 81 -4.63 -2.63 -22.89
N PHE A 82 -4.30 -1.73 -21.95
CA PHE A 82 -3.35 -2.03 -20.89
C PHE A 82 -3.83 -3.18 -19.99
N LEU A 83 -5.11 -3.20 -19.60
CA LEU A 83 -5.66 -4.27 -18.77
C LEU A 83 -5.67 -5.63 -19.49
N ASP A 84 -5.93 -5.64 -20.80
CA ASP A 84 -5.87 -6.85 -21.63
C ASP A 84 -4.44 -7.41 -21.70
N GLY A 85 -3.46 -6.54 -21.95
CA GLY A 85 -2.04 -6.92 -21.91
C GLY A 85 -1.63 -7.41 -20.52
N TYR A 86 -2.08 -6.74 -19.47
CA TYR A 86 -1.83 -7.13 -18.08
C TYR A 86 -2.35 -8.55 -17.81
N GLN A 87 -3.61 -8.82 -18.15
CA GLN A 87 -4.24 -10.13 -17.98
C GLN A 87 -3.49 -11.21 -18.76
N PHE A 88 -3.12 -10.93 -20.01
CA PHE A 88 -2.34 -11.87 -20.82
C PHE A 88 -0.99 -12.19 -20.19
N GLY A 89 -0.28 -11.19 -19.66
CA GLY A 89 0.99 -11.42 -18.98
C GLY A 89 0.85 -12.22 -17.67
N LEU A 90 -0.26 -12.05 -16.93
CA LEU A 90 -0.55 -12.88 -15.76
C LEU A 90 -0.70 -14.36 -16.13
N GLU A 91 -1.43 -14.66 -17.21
CA GLU A 91 -1.71 -16.02 -17.66
C GLU A 91 -0.46 -16.73 -18.19
N ASN A 92 0.44 -16.00 -18.82
CA ASN A 92 1.62 -16.55 -19.51
C ASN A 92 2.92 -16.45 -18.68
N PHE A 93 2.84 -16.02 -17.41
CA PHE A 93 4.03 -15.76 -16.59
C PHE A 93 5.03 -16.91 -16.52
N ASN A 94 4.55 -18.16 -16.38
CA ASN A 94 5.40 -19.34 -16.31
C ASN A 94 6.23 -19.58 -17.58
N GLU A 95 5.67 -19.24 -18.74
CA GLU A 95 6.38 -19.30 -20.02
C GLU A 95 7.40 -18.17 -20.12
N ASN A 96 7.01 -16.96 -19.68
CA ASN A 96 7.83 -15.75 -19.76
C ASN A 96 9.09 -15.84 -18.89
N ILE A 97 9.00 -16.40 -17.68
CA ILE A 97 10.17 -16.64 -16.83
C ILE A 97 11.01 -17.83 -17.30
N GLY A 98 10.55 -18.60 -18.28
CA GLY A 98 11.27 -19.71 -18.88
C GLY A 98 10.97 -21.06 -18.25
N LEU A 99 10.76 -22.07 -19.11
CA LEU A 99 10.38 -23.44 -18.73
C LEU A 99 11.39 -24.15 -17.81
N SER A 100 12.65 -23.74 -17.83
CA SER A 100 13.69 -24.30 -16.96
C SER A 100 13.69 -23.70 -15.55
N PHE A 101 13.01 -22.58 -15.31
CA PHE A 101 13.00 -21.88 -14.03
C PHE A 101 12.69 -22.78 -12.83
N PRO A 102 11.69 -23.68 -12.86
CA PRO A 102 11.37 -24.56 -11.73
C PRO A 102 12.53 -25.47 -11.31
N SER A 103 13.41 -25.83 -12.26
CA SER A 103 14.55 -26.72 -12.06
C SER A 103 15.80 -26.03 -11.50
N LEU A 104 15.83 -24.70 -11.49
CA LEU A 104 16.96 -23.93 -10.98
C LEU A 104 17.12 -24.10 -9.47
N SER A 105 18.36 -24.03 -9.00
CA SER A 105 18.68 -23.94 -7.56
C SER A 105 18.17 -22.62 -6.97
N TYR A 106 18.05 -22.54 -5.64
CA TYR A 106 17.52 -21.35 -4.96
C TYR A 106 18.24 -20.06 -5.36
N ASP A 107 19.58 -20.04 -5.30
CA ASP A 107 20.36 -18.84 -5.61
C ASP A 107 20.20 -18.43 -7.08
N HIS A 108 20.18 -19.40 -8.01
CA HIS A 108 19.93 -19.14 -9.42
C HIS A 108 18.50 -18.66 -9.69
N LYS A 109 17.48 -19.14 -8.94
CA LYS A 109 16.11 -18.60 -9.05
C LYS A 109 16.04 -17.14 -8.65
N VAL A 110 16.71 -16.79 -7.54
CA VAL A 110 16.76 -15.41 -7.05
C VAL A 110 17.46 -14.50 -8.06
N GLU A 111 18.60 -14.92 -8.60
CA GLU A 111 19.34 -14.16 -9.62
C GLU A 111 18.53 -14.01 -10.91
N HIS A 112 17.93 -15.10 -11.40
CA HIS A 112 17.09 -15.11 -12.60
C HIS A 112 15.92 -14.13 -12.49
N LEU A 113 15.17 -14.17 -11.39
CA LEU A 113 14.05 -13.26 -11.17
C LEU A 113 14.50 -11.79 -11.06
N ARG A 114 15.66 -11.52 -10.44
CA ARG A 114 16.19 -10.15 -10.40
C ARG A 114 16.52 -9.63 -11.79
N ASN A 115 17.18 -10.44 -12.61
CA ASN A 115 17.51 -10.08 -13.99
C ASN A 115 16.24 -9.92 -14.84
N PHE A 116 15.24 -10.77 -14.64
CA PHE A 116 13.95 -10.65 -15.31
C PHE A 116 13.21 -9.36 -14.92
N CYS A 117 13.20 -9.00 -13.63
CA CYS A 117 12.62 -7.72 -13.20
C CYS A 117 13.37 -6.51 -13.78
N LEU A 118 14.71 -6.56 -13.86
CA LEU A 118 15.52 -5.52 -14.52
C LEU A 118 15.12 -5.36 -15.98
N TYR A 119 15.02 -6.48 -16.70
CA TYR A 119 14.59 -6.49 -18.09
C TYR A 119 13.21 -5.85 -18.25
N CYS A 120 12.22 -6.23 -17.44
CA CYS A 120 10.91 -5.58 -17.50
C CYS A 120 11.01 -4.07 -17.27
N LEU A 121 11.83 -3.62 -16.32
CA LEU A 121 11.98 -2.21 -15.99
C LEU A 121 12.68 -1.37 -17.05
N ASP A 122 13.56 -1.98 -17.86
CA ASP A 122 14.18 -1.28 -18.99
C ASP A 122 13.11 -0.77 -19.97
N TYR A 123 12.09 -1.59 -20.23
CA TYR A 123 11.05 -1.33 -21.23
C TYR A 123 9.74 -0.79 -20.66
N LEU A 124 9.53 -0.86 -19.34
CA LEU A 124 8.32 -0.37 -18.68
C LEU A 124 8.42 1.13 -18.36
N TYR A 125 8.30 2.00 -19.37
CA TYR A 125 8.05 3.43 -19.21
C TYR A 125 6.90 3.89 -20.08
N PHE A 126 6.15 4.87 -19.58
CA PHE A 126 5.25 5.66 -20.37
C PHE A 126 5.98 6.91 -20.87
N ASP A 127 6.22 7.01 -22.17
CA ASP A 127 6.86 8.15 -22.84
C ASP A 127 5.84 9.16 -23.42
N ALA A 128 4.61 9.11 -22.92
CA ALA A 128 3.51 9.93 -23.38
C ALA A 128 3.05 9.64 -24.82
N GLU A 129 3.52 8.59 -25.49
CA GLU A 129 2.99 8.21 -26.80
C GLU A 129 1.65 7.46 -26.66
N LEU A 130 0.61 7.94 -27.37
CA LEU A 130 -0.66 7.24 -27.49
C LEU A 130 -0.62 6.25 -28.65
N ASP A 131 -0.06 5.08 -28.37
CA ASP A 131 -0.03 3.94 -29.29
C ASP A 131 -0.70 2.71 -28.64
N GLU A 132 -1.65 2.09 -29.33
CA GLU A 132 -2.44 0.99 -28.77
C GLU A 132 -1.58 -0.23 -28.41
N ALA A 133 -0.59 -0.56 -29.26
CA ALA A 133 0.31 -1.67 -29.01
C ALA A 133 1.25 -1.39 -27.84
N LEU A 134 1.69 -0.14 -27.68
CA LEU A 134 2.47 0.30 -26.53
C LEU A 134 1.69 0.07 -25.22
N PHE A 135 0.43 0.51 -25.11
CA PHE A 135 -0.36 0.32 -23.89
C PHE A 135 -0.57 -1.16 -23.55
N TYR A 136 -0.86 -2.00 -24.55
CA TYR A 136 -0.93 -3.45 -24.37
C TYR A 136 0.40 -4.03 -23.85
N ASN A 137 1.52 -3.67 -24.49
CA ASN A 137 2.84 -4.15 -24.10
C ASN A 137 3.25 -3.67 -22.70
N LEU A 138 2.91 -2.43 -22.34
CA LEU A 138 3.13 -1.91 -20.98
C LEU A 138 2.34 -2.72 -19.95
N GLY A 139 1.07 -3.03 -20.24
CA GLY A 139 0.27 -3.93 -19.40
C GLY A 139 0.93 -5.29 -19.21
N TYR A 140 1.35 -5.91 -20.31
CA TYR A 140 2.01 -7.21 -20.32
C TYR A 140 3.33 -7.20 -19.53
N LEU A 141 4.19 -6.21 -19.72
CA LEU A 141 5.43 -6.08 -18.96
C LEU A 141 5.17 -5.79 -17.49
N GLN A 142 4.16 -4.98 -17.18
CA GLN A 142 3.80 -4.63 -15.81
C GLN A 142 3.38 -5.86 -15.00
N SER A 143 2.56 -6.75 -15.56
CA SER A 143 2.10 -7.96 -14.86
C SER A 143 3.22 -8.99 -14.69
N ASN A 144 4.11 -9.12 -15.67
CA ASN A 144 5.31 -9.95 -15.57
C ASN A 144 6.26 -9.46 -14.47
N LEU A 145 6.54 -8.15 -14.43
CA LEU A 145 7.34 -7.54 -13.36
C LEU A 145 6.71 -7.79 -11.99
N TYR A 146 5.39 -7.60 -11.91
CA TYR A 146 4.62 -7.79 -10.70
C TYR A 146 4.71 -9.23 -10.15
N LEU A 147 4.47 -10.23 -10.99
CA LEU A 147 4.54 -11.63 -10.59
C LEU A 147 5.97 -12.08 -10.27
N ALA A 148 6.96 -11.62 -11.02
CA ALA A 148 8.37 -11.90 -10.73
C ALA A 148 8.77 -11.34 -9.36
N PHE A 149 8.30 -10.14 -9.03
CA PHE A 149 8.53 -9.53 -7.73
C PHE A 149 7.84 -10.28 -6.58
N ILE A 150 6.61 -10.76 -6.79
CA ILE A 150 5.92 -11.62 -5.82
C ILE A 150 6.71 -12.91 -5.58
N GLU A 151 7.14 -13.58 -6.64
CA GLU A 151 7.87 -14.84 -6.53
C GLU A 151 9.22 -14.66 -5.81
N LEU A 152 9.91 -13.57 -6.10
CA LEU A 152 11.14 -13.20 -5.40
C LEU A 152 10.91 -13.03 -3.88
N ASN A 153 9.80 -12.40 -3.49
CA ASN A 153 9.43 -12.24 -2.08
C ASN A 153 9.06 -13.58 -1.43
N ASN A 154 8.39 -14.48 -2.16
CA ASN A 154 8.06 -15.81 -1.67
C ASN A 154 9.33 -16.64 -1.37
N LEU A 155 10.30 -16.64 -2.29
CA LEU A 155 11.59 -17.30 -2.09
C LEU A 155 12.32 -16.76 -0.84
N GLN A 156 12.34 -15.44 -0.67
CA GLN A 156 13.00 -14.83 0.49
C GLN A 156 12.33 -15.17 1.84
N LYS A 157 11.00 -15.34 1.86
CA LYS A 157 10.28 -15.80 3.06
C LYS A 157 10.69 -17.23 3.44
N LEU A 158 10.73 -18.13 2.45
CA LEU A 158 11.16 -19.52 2.67
C LEU A 158 12.59 -19.61 3.23
N SER A 159 13.49 -18.75 2.76
CA SER A 159 14.86 -18.66 3.31
C SER A 159 14.89 -18.22 4.78
N LYS A 160 14.04 -17.26 5.18
CA LYS A 160 13.95 -16.79 6.58
C LYS A 160 13.35 -17.84 7.51
N GLU A 161 12.38 -18.62 7.04
CA GLU A 161 11.78 -19.72 7.78
C GLU A 161 12.78 -20.87 7.99
N ASN A 162 13.56 -21.21 6.96
CA ASN A 162 14.62 -22.23 7.04
C ASN A 162 15.79 -21.81 7.96
N ASN A 163 16.12 -20.52 7.99
CA ASN A 163 17.16 -19.99 8.88
C ASN A 163 16.70 -19.81 10.35
N SER A 164 15.40 -19.96 10.65
CA SER A 164 14.90 -19.91 12.03
C SER A 164 15.21 -21.17 12.84
N TYR A 165 15.57 -22.28 12.18
CA TYR A 165 16.00 -23.53 12.81
C TYR A 165 17.52 -23.62 13.07
N ILE A 166 18.30 -22.64 12.60
CA ILE A 166 19.76 -22.63 12.78
C ILE A 166 20.23 -21.23 13.18
N LYS A 167 20.17 -20.92 14.49
CA LYS A 167 21.13 -20.00 15.14
C LYS A 167 21.10 -20.15 16.66
N VAL A 168 21.82 -21.17 17.12
CA VAL A 168 22.39 -21.26 18.47
C VAL A 168 23.77 -20.56 18.45
N LYS A 169 23.97 -19.62 19.39
CA LYS A 169 25.25 -18.97 19.81
C LYS A 169 25.97 -18.17 18.70
N THR A 170 26.31 -16.88 18.86
CA THR A 170 27.18 -16.29 19.90
C THR A 170 27.02 -14.76 19.97
N HIS A 171 27.12 -14.21 21.19
CA HIS A 171 27.35 -12.79 21.50
C HIS A 171 28.66 -12.27 20.86
N THR A 172 28.76 -10.98 20.52
CA THR A 172 29.40 -9.92 21.33
C THR A 172 29.18 -8.55 20.67
N GLU A 173 28.73 -7.58 21.46
CA GLU A 173 28.62 -6.12 21.23
C GLU A 173 30.02 -5.42 21.21
N PRO A 174 30.20 -4.07 21.18
CA PRO A 174 29.27 -2.92 20.98
C PRO A 174 29.78 -1.70 20.15
N LYS A 175 28.83 -0.79 19.85
CA LYS A 175 28.86 0.71 19.85
C LYS A 175 29.88 1.51 19.01
N ASN A 176 29.38 2.55 18.31
CA ASN A 176 29.73 3.96 18.61
C ASN A 176 28.71 4.97 18.05
N GLN A 177 28.48 6.02 18.84
CA GLN A 177 27.67 7.22 18.61
C GLN A 177 28.53 8.38 18.07
N SER A 178 27.92 9.30 17.32
CA SER A 178 28.19 10.76 17.31
C SER A 178 27.19 11.45 16.36
N ASP A 179 26.23 12.25 16.87
CA ASP A 179 26.19 13.73 16.91
C ASP A 179 25.87 14.41 15.55
N LYS A 180 24.67 14.97 15.36
CA LYS A 180 24.19 16.35 15.68
C LYS A 180 24.71 17.45 14.74
N TYR A 181 23.81 17.99 13.90
CA TYR A 181 23.63 19.40 13.47
C TYR A 181 22.20 19.47 12.89
N GLY A 182 21.32 20.47 13.08
CA GLY A 182 21.49 21.90 13.33
C GLY A 182 20.60 22.61 12.29
N ALA A 183 19.57 23.32 12.75
CA ALA A 183 18.39 23.81 12.02
C ALA A 183 18.63 24.84 10.90
N THR A 184 17.68 24.95 9.95
CA THR A 184 16.94 26.21 9.68
C THR A 184 15.68 25.99 8.82
N SER A 185 14.58 26.59 9.27
CA SER A 185 13.28 26.73 8.60
C SER A 185 13.26 27.90 7.63
N GLN A 186 12.47 27.83 6.56
CA GLN A 186 11.85 29.00 5.93
C GLN A 186 10.44 28.65 5.42
N ASP A 187 9.48 29.45 5.88
CA ASP A 187 8.05 29.46 5.58
C ASP A 187 7.73 30.14 4.24
N HIS A 188 6.58 29.74 3.65
CA HIS A 188 5.49 30.58 3.06
C HIS A 188 4.73 29.79 1.95
N PRO A 189 3.49 30.15 1.59
CA PRO A 189 2.26 29.95 2.35
C PRO A 189 1.18 29.16 1.55
N ALA A 190 0.09 28.82 2.24
CA ALA A 190 -1.04 28.03 1.76
C ALA A 190 -1.90 28.72 0.69
N GLU A 191 -2.40 27.94 -0.27
CA GLU A 191 -3.64 28.22 -0.99
C GLU A 191 -4.66 27.10 -0.78
N HIS A 192 -5.79 27.51 -0.23
CA HIS A 192 -7.02 26.76 -0.08
C HIS A 192 -7.63 26.45 -1.45
N LYS A 193 -8.02 25.19 -1.70
CA LYS A 193 -9.18 24.90 -2.54
C LYS A 193 -10.10 23.87 -1.89
N THR A 194 -11.35 24.28 -1.88
CA THR A 194 -12.53 23.74 -1.24
C THR A 194 -12.94 22.44 -1.90
N THR A 195 -13.12 21.37 -1.10
CA THR A 195 -13.74 20.11 -1.50
C THR A 195 -15.22 20.33 -1.81
N THR A 196 -15.60 20.13 -3.07
CA THR A 196 -16.97 19.84 -3.48
C THR A 196 -17.14 18.32 -3.52
N GLU A 197 -18.13 17.82 -2.79
CA GLU A 197 -18.52 16.41 -2.79
C GLU A 197 -19.24 16.06 -4.10
N THR A 198 -18.57 15.37 -5.01
CA THR A 198 -19.21 14.69 -6.15
C THR A 198 -19.27 13.19 -5.88
N LYS A 199 -20.48 12.63 -5.89
CA LYS A 199 -20.76 11.19 -5.83
C LYS A 199 -20.24 10.52 -7.11
N ASN A 200 -19.01 9.98 -7.07
CA ASN A 200 -18.55 8.98 -8.02
C ASN A 200 -18.37 7.64 -7.31
N SER A 201 -18.84 6.56 -7.94
CA SER A 201 -18.87 5.18 -7.42
C SER A 201 -17.49 4.49 -7.37
N HIS A 202 -16.41 5.26 -7.17
CA HIS A 202 -15.10 4.68 -6.93
C HIS A 202 -15.02 4.21 -5.48
N SER A 203 -14.76 2.91 -5.31
CA SER A 203 -14.34 2.37 -4.02
C SER A 203 -13.20 3.25 -3.47
N PRO A 204 -13.19 3.58 -2.18
CA PRO A 204 -12.18 4.47 -1.60
C PRO A 204 -10.77 3.93 -1.86
N GLU A 205 -9.83 4.84 -2.09
CA GLU A 205 -8.42 4.48 -2.25
C GLU A 205 -7.91 3.79 -0.98
N ARG A 206 -7.57 2.50 -1.09
CA ARG A 206 -7.02 1.71 0.03
C ARG A 206 -5.60 2.15 0.35
N ILE A 207 -5.19 1.92 1.60
CA ILE A 207 -3.83 2.23 2.06
C ILE A 207 -2.90 1.09 1.65
N GLU A 208 -1.95 1.39 0.78
CA GLU A 208 -0.88 0.44 0.40
C GLU A 208 0.06 0.17 1.59
N ILE A 209 0.20 -1.11 1.92
CA ILE A 209 1.04 -1.61 3.00
C ILE A 209 2.35 -2.15 2.43
N TYR A 210 3.43 -1.48 2.81
CA TYR A 210 4.81 -1.77 2.43
C TYR A 210 5.59 -2.55 3.51
N CYS A 211 4.99 -2.74 4.67
CA CYS A 211 5.56 -3.51 5.78
C CYS A 211 5.00 -4.94 5.80
N ASP A 212 5.42 -5.75 6.78
CA ASP A 212 4.94 -7.12 6.91
C ASP A 212 3.43 -7.15 7.17
N VAL A 213 2.67 -7.65 6.19
CA VAL A 213 1.21 -7.74 6.27
C VAL A 213 0.76 -8.65 7.40
N ALA A 214 1.52 -9.69 7.76
CA ALA A 214 1.19 -10.55 8.89
C ALA A 214 1.27 -9.77 10.21
N GLU A 215 2.23 -8.85 10.35
CA GLU A 215 2.34 -7.99 11.52
C GLU A 215 1.17 -6.99 11.61
N ILE A 216 0.75 -6.41 10.48
CA ILE A 216 -0.46 -5.56 10.44
C ILE A 216 -1.68 -6.35 10.90
N LYS A 217 -1.90 -7.56 10.39
CA LYS A 217 -3.01 -8.42 10.82
C LYS A 217 -2.96 -8.71 12.32
N LYS A 218 -1.79 -9.07 12.86
CA LYS A 218 -1.59 -9.34 14.29
C LYS A 218 -1.83 -8.13 15.17
N ILE A 219 -1.44 -6.92 14.73
CA ILE A 219 -1.74 -5.69 15.46
C ILE A 219 -3.25 -5.52 15.64
N TRP A 220 -4.03 -5.74 14.58
CA TRP A 220 -5.48 -5.56 14.61
C TRP A 220 -6.25 -6.74 15.23
N GLN A 221 -5.63 -7.92 15.37
CA GLN A 221 -6.25 -9.10 16.00
C GLN A 221 -6.68 -8.87 17.45
N VAL A 222 -6.14 -7.87 18.15
CA VAL A 222 -6.63 -7.51 19.49
C VAL A 222 -8.12 -7.17 19.51
N LEU A 223 -8.71 -6.76 18.38
CA LEU A 223 -10.15 -6.47 18.30
C LEU A 223 -11.04 -7.71 18.20
N THR A 224 -10.47 -8.92 18.13
CA THR A 224 -11.22 -10.20 18.12
C THR A 224 -11.35 -10.84 19.49
N ALA A 225 -10.94 -10.15 20.56
CA ALA A 225 -11.03 -10.59 21.94
C ALA A 225 -11.52 -9.44 22.84
N PRO A 226 -12.00 -9.72 24.07
CA PRO A 226 -12.52 -8.68 24.96
C PRO A 226 -11.48 -7.61 25.33
N ILE A 227 -11.92 -6.38 25.63
CA ILE A 227 -11.04 -5.27 26.04
C ILE A 227 -11.57 -4.62 27.31
N SER A 228 -10.71 -4.49 28.32
CA SER A 228 -10.99 -3.81 29.60
C SER A 228 -10.99 -2.31 29.39
N THR A 229 -12.16 -1.68 29.58
CA THR A 229 -12.31 -0.22 29.52
C THR A 229 -12.69 0.34 30.88
N GLY A 230 -12.60 1.67 31.04
CA GLY A 230 -13.07 2.35 32.24
C GLY A 230 -14.57 2.20 32.52
N LYS A 231 -15.36 1.72 31.55
CA LYS A 231 -16.80 1.43 31.69
C LYS A 231 -17.11 -0.05 31.91
N GLY A 232 -16.09 -0.90 32.02
CA GLY A 232 -16.22 -2.35 32.12
C GLY A 232 -15.62 -3.07 30.92
N MET A 233 -16.00 -4.34 30.76
CA MET A 233 -15.49 -5.21 29.71
C MET A 233 -16.27 -4.99 28.41
N GLU A 234 -15.60 -4.49 27.37
CA GLU A 234 -16.14 -4.46 26.01
C GLU A 234 -15.96 -5.84 25.37
N GLN A 235 -17.01 -6.35 24.73
CA GLN A 235 -16.97 -7.62 24.01
C GLN A 235 -16.11 -7.51 22.73
N PRO A 236 -15.65 -8.64 22.16
CA PRO A 236 -14.94 -8.65 20.88
C PRO A 236 -15.68 -7.84 19.82
N LEU A 237 -14.97 -6.95 19.13
CA LEU A 237 -15.56 -6.10 18.11
C LEU A 237 -15.80 -6.87 16.80
N PHE A 238 -14.94 -7.85 16.51
CA PHE A 238 -14.95 -8.60 15.27
C PHE A 238 -14.78 -10.10 15.50
N THR A 239 -15.37 -10.91 14.61
CA THR A 239 -14.85 -12.26 14.36
C THR A 239 -13.57 -12.17 13.51
N LYS A 240 -12.80 -13.27 13.41
CA LYS A 240 -11.58 -13.29 12.55
C LYS A 240 -11.90 -12.96 11.09
N ASP A 241 -12.99 -13.50 10.57
CA ASP A 241 -13.41 -13.27 9.18
C ASP A 241 -13.92 -11.85 8.97
N GLU A 242 -14.68 -11.31 9.94
CA GLU A 242 -15.15 -9.93 9.87
C GLU A 242 -13.97 -8.95 9.91
N LEU A 243 -12.98 -9.17 10.80
CA LEU A 243 -11.76 -8.36 10.83
C LEU A 243 -11.03 -8.41 9.48
N GLY A 244 -10.94 -9.60 8.88
CA GLY A 244 -10.35 -9.76 7.55
C GLY A 244 -11.00 -8.89 6.48
N LYS A 245 -12.34 -8.76 6.51
CA LYS A 245 -13.10 -7.89 5.58
C LYS A 245 -12.78 -6.40 5.79
N TYR A 246 -12.73 -5.93 7.03
CA TYR A 246 -12.40 -4.54 7.34
C TYR A 246 -10.95 -4.20 6.99
N LEU A 247 -10.01 -5.09 7.28
CA LEU A 247 -8.61 -4.92 6.86
C LEU A 247 -8.49 -4.93 5.34
N GLY A 248 -9.22 -5.81 4.66
CA GLY A 248 -9.31 -5.85 3.20
C GLY A 248 -9.92 -4.58 2.60
N ALA A 249 -10.82 -3.90 3.32
CA ALA A 249 -11.41 -2.64 2.85
C ALA A 249 -10.49 -1.43 3.09
N MET A 250 -9.68 -1.45 4.15
CA MET A 250 -8.78 -0.34 4.50
C MET A 250 -7.41 -0.43 3.83
N PHE A 251 -6.90 -1.64 3.61
CA PHE A 251 -5.52 -1.89 3.22
C PHE A 251 -5.42 -2.69 1.93
N CYS A 252 -4.32 -2.47 1.21
CA CYS A 252 -3.88 -3.27 0.09
C CYS A 252 -2.39 -3.58 0.20
N SER A 253 -1.93 -4.53 -0.61
CA SER A 253 -0.50 -4.81 -0.76
C SER A 253 -0.26 -5.34 -2.16
N GLY A 254 0.50 -4.61 -2.97
CA GLY A 254 0.98 -5.10 -4.25
C GLY A 254 1.97 -6.25 -4.08
N ALA A 255 2.79 -6.23 -3.03
CA ALA A 255 3.67 -7.37 -2.78
C ALA A 255 2.90 -8.64 -2.40
N PHE A 256 1.69 -8.52 -1.85
CA PHE A 256 0.87 -9.64 -1.37
C PHE A 256 -0.64 -9.42 -1.63
N PRO A 257 -1.12 -9.57 -2.87
CA PRO A 257 -2.50 -9.24 -3.26
C PRO A 257 -3.54 -10.05 -2.49
N ASP A 258 -3.25 -11.32 -2.22
CA ASP A 258 -4.13 -12.21 -1.45
C ASP A 258 -4.17 -11.88 0.05
N ALA A 259 -3.27 -11.03 0.54
CA ALA A 259 -3.20 -10.73 1.95
C ALA A 259 -4.35 -9.82 2.41
N PHE A 260 -4.89 -9.00 1.52
CA PHE A 260 -6.02 -8.10 1.80
C PHE A 260 -7.13 -8.27 0.76
N LYS A 261 -7.87 -9.38 0.86
CA LYS A 261 -9.04 -9.65 0.02
C LYS A 261 -10.20 -8.73 0.44
N SER A 262 -10.68 -7.91 -0.50
CA SER A 262 -11.90 -7.11 -0.30
C SER A 262 -12.98 -7.72 -1.17
N SER A 263 -13.88 -8.51 -0.57
CA SER A 263 -14.99 -9.14 -1.30
C SER A 263 -16.25 -8.27 -1.32
N VAL A 264 -16.46 -7.43 -0.30
CA VAL A 264 -17.60 -6.50 -0.16
C VAL A 264 -17.16 -5.34 0.72
N GLU A 265 -17.60 -4.12 0.42
CA GLU A 265 -17.40 -2.98 1.31
C GLU A 265 -18.16 -3.20 2.64
N PRO A 266 -17.47 -3.25 3.79
CA PRO A 266 -18.11 -3.48 5.07
C PRO A 266 -18.94 -2.26 5.49
N GLU A 267 -20.02 -2.53 6.22
CA GLU A 267 -20.86 -1.48 6.82
C GLU A 267 -20.10 -0.68 7.88
N LEU A 268 -20.62 0.50 8.24
CA LEU A 268 -20.08 1.30 9.33
C LEU A 268 -20.23 0.56 10.67
N LYS A 269 -19.12 0.27 11.35
CA LYS A 269 -19.16 -0.37 12.67
C LYS A 269 -19.56 0.63 13.74
N THR A 270 -20.64 0.33 14.46
CA THR A 270 -21.05 1.12 15.62
C THR A 270 -20.20 0.74 16.83
N ILE A 271 -19.53 1.74 17.42
CA ILE A 271 -18.62 1.55 18.55
C ILE A 271 -18.85 2.62 19.63
N SER A 272 -18.56 2.26 20.88
CA SER A 272 -18.66 3.19 22.00
C SER A 272 -17.62 4.32 21.85
N ARG A 273 -18.04 5.55 22.19
CA ARG A 273 -17.11 6.69 22.32
C ARG A 273 -16.35 6.57 23.64
N GLY A 274 -15.06 6.86 23.62
CA GLY A 274 -14.17 6.80 24.80
C GLY A 274 -12.95 5.92 24.54
N ASP A 275 -12.71 4.94 25.41
CA ASP A 275 -11.53 4.07 25.35
C ASP A 275 -11.40 3.31 24.04
N MET A 276 -12.50 2.79 23.48
CA MET A 276 -12.48 2.11 22.18
C MET A 276 -12.07 3.02 21.02
N ARG A 277 -12.41 4.32 21.09
CA ARG A 277 -11.90 5.32 20.14
C ARG A 277 -10.38 5.47 20.26
N ASN A 278 -9.86 5.50 21.49
CA ASN A 278 -8.42 5.59 21.73
C ASN A 278 -7.68 4.33 21.29
N VAL A 279 -8.27 3.14 21.51
CA VAL A 279 -7.74 1.86 21.01
C VAL A 279 -7.62 1.90 19.49
N LEU A 280 -8.66 2.31 18.76
CA LEU A 280 -8.60 2.40 17.30
C LEU A 280 -7.58 3.45 16.81
N ILE A 281 -7.46 4.58 17.52
CA ILE A 281 -6.38 5.55 17.27
C ILE A 281 -5.00 4.87 17.41
N ALA A 282 -4.78 4.13 18.50
CA ALA A 282 -3.50 3.48 18.76
C ALA A 282 -3.15 2.41 17.71
N LEU A 283 -4.12 1.58 17.31
CA LEU A 283 -3.93 0.56 16.27
C LEU A 283 -3.62 1.20 14.91
N MET A 284 -4.39 2.21 14.53
CA MET A 284 -4.21 2.90 13.24
C MET A 284 -2.89 3.67 13.20
N TYR A 285 -2.53 4.38 14.27
CA TYR A 285 -1.27 5.11 14.36
C TYR A 285 -0.06 4.19 14.40
N SER A 286 -0.18 3.03 15.05
CA SER A 286 0.84 1.98 15.02
C SER A 286 1.07 1.46 13.60
N CYS A 287 0.00 1.22 12.85
CA CYS A 287 0.09 0.78 11.45
C CYS A 287 0.69 1.87 10.55
N TYR A 288 0.29 3.13 10.74
CA TYR A 288 0.90 4.26 10.03
C TYR A 288 2.39 4.37 10.31
N SER A 289 2.79 4.31 11.58
CA SER A 289 4.20 4.45 11.98
C SER A 289 5.04 3.29 11.48
N LEU A 290 4.50 2.06 11.55
CA LEU A 290 5.14 0.89 10.98
C LEU A 290 5.32 1.04 9.47
N ASN A 291 4.27 1.40 8.73
CA ASN A 291 4.35 1.56 7.28
C ASN A 291 5.31 2.69 6.87
N ARG A 292 5.32 3.80 7.61
CA ARG A 292 6.19 4.96 7.37
C ARG A 292 7.68 4.65 7.52
N ASN A 293 8.05 3.66 8.34
CA ASN A 293 9.43 3.19 8.45
C ASN A 293 9.94 2.57 7.13
N PHE A 294 9.04 2.00 6.33
CA PHE A 294 9.35 1.41 5.03
C PHE A 294 9.10 2.38 3.88
N PHE A 295 8.08 3.23 3.98
CA PHE A 295 7.74 4.23 2.96
C PHE A 295 7.45 5.61 3.58
N ARG A 296 8.41 6.54 3.46
CA ARG A 296 8.27 7.91 3.99
C ARG A 296 7.10 8.69 3.38
N GLY A 297 6.63 8.31 2.20
CA GLY A 297 5.49 8.91 1.51
C GLY A 297 4.12 8.50 2.07
N SER A 298 4.04 7.64 3.08
CA SER A 298 2.75 7.28 3.71
C SER A 298 2.04 8.52 4.24
N ASN A 299 0.80 8.74 3.79
CA ASN A 299 -0.01 9.90 4.15
C ASN A 299 -0.95 9.59 5.32
N GLN A 300 -0.71 10.21 6.47
CA GLN A 300 -1.52 10.04 7.69
C GLN A 300 -3.01 10.40 7.48
N ILE A 301 -3.34 11.28 6.54
CA ILE A 301 -4.73 11.66 6.23
C ILE A 301 -5.53 10.45 5.73
N MET A 302 -4.93 9.57 4.92
CA MET A 302 -5.61 8.37 4.41
C MET A 302 -6.00 7.42 5.55
N TYR A 303 -5.11 7.25 6.53
CA TYR A 303 -5.36 6.43 7.74
C TYR A 303 -6.54 6.99 8.55
N VAL A 304 -6.63 8.31 8.68
CA VAL A 304 -7.76 8.98 9.33
C VAL A 304 -9.06 8.82 8.54
N ALA A 305 -9.00 8.95 7.22
CA ALA A 305 -10.16 8.79 6.35
C ALA A 305 -10.75 7.37 6.48
N MET A 306 -9.90 6.34 6.54
CA MET A 306 -10.32 4.96 6.78
C MET A 306 -10.97 4.75 8.16
N LEU A 307 -10.41 5.34 9.23
CA LEU A 307 -11.05 5.32 10.55
C LEU A 307 -12.44 5.94 10.52
N LYS A 308 -12.59 7.08 9.86
CA LYS A 308 -13.86 7.81 9.77
C LYS A 308 -14.91 7.07 8.93
N ARG A 309 -14.48 6.40 7.88
CA ARG A 309 -15.36 5.64 6.98
C ARG A 309 -15.97 4.41 7.67
N TYR A 310 -15.17 3.67 8.45
CA TYR A 310 -15.58 2.36 8.95
C TYR A 310 -15.95 2.33 10.44
N PHE A 311 -15.73 3.40 11.19
CA PHE A 311 -16.01 3.42 12.64
C PHE A 311 -16.79 4.65 13.10
N SER A 312 -17.96 4.41 13.70
CA SER A 312 -18.89 5.49 14.08
C SER A 312 -18.35 6.48 15.11
N ALA A 313 -17.33 6.11 15.90
CA ALA A 313 -16.69 7.02 16.88
C ALA A 313 -16.02 8.24 16.22
N PHE A 314 -15.77 8.19 14.91
CA PHE A 314 -15.11 9.27 14.16
C PHE A 314 -16.07 10.00 13.21
N ALA A 315 -17.32 9.55 13.06
CA ALA A 315 -18.27 10.04 12.07
C ALA A 315 -18.47 11.57 12.11
N THR A 316 -18.45 12.18 13.30
CA THR A 316 -18.67 13.63 13.49
C THR A 316 -17.39 14.46 13.48
N SER A 317 -16.21 13.84 13.53
CA SER A 317 -14.93 14.58 13.61
C SER A 317 -14.43 14.99 12.23
N LYS A 318 -13.86 16.20 12.08
CA LYS A 318 -13.12 16.57 10.86
C LYS A 318 -11.85 15.72 10.74
N ILE A 319 -11.40 15.49 9.50
CA ILE A 319 -10.21 14.68 9.21
C ILE A 319 -8.98 15.32 9.86
N GLU A 320 -8.80 16.62 9.71
CA GLU A 320 -7.67 17.39 10.23
C GLU A 320 -7.64 17.35 11.77
N SER A 321 -8.81 17.44 12.39
CA SER A 321 -8.95 17.33 13.85
C SER A 321 -8.61 15.94 14.36
N THR A 322 -8.95 14.89 13.60
CA THR A 322 -8.60 13.51 14.00
C THR A 322 -7.10 13.24 13.78
N LYS A 323 -6.53 13.77 12.69
CA LYS A 323 -5.09 13.72 12.41
C LYS A 323 -4.26 14.32 13.54
N SER A 324 -4.64 15.51 14.03
CA SER A 324 -3.89 16.21 15.08
C SER A 324 -3.89 15.50 16.42
N ILE A 325 -4.85 14.60 16.66
CA ILE A 325 -4.97 13.85 17.92
C ILE A 325 -4.43 12.42 17.85
N LEU A 326 -4.07 11.90 16.67
CA LEU A 326 -3.63 10.51 16.51
C LEU A 326 -2.44 10.18 17.44
N ALA A 327 -1.36 10.97 17.37
CA ALA A 327 -0.19 10.74 18.21
C ALA A 327 -0.51 10.98 19.70
N THR A 328 -1.26 12.04 20.01
CA THR A 328 -1.60 12.45 21.38
C THR A 328 -2.42 11.41 22.14
N TYR A 329 -3.34 10.72 21.46
CA TYR A 329 -4.23 9.73 22.09
C TYR A 329 -3.76 8.28 21.91
N THR A 330 -2.70 8.05 21.13
CA THR A 330 -2.09 6.72 21.01
C THR A 330 -1.68 6.15 22.38
N PRO A 331 -0.98 6.88 23.27
CA PRO A 331 -0.62 6.36 24.59
C PRO A 331 -1.83 5.90 25.40
N LYS A 332 -2.93 6.68 25.38
CA LYS A 332 -4.17 6.33 26.09
C LYS A 332 -4.78 5.03 25.57
N GLY A 333 -4.79 4.82 24.24
CA GLY A 333 -5.26 3.57 23.66
C GLY A 333 -4.36 2.39 23.98
N MET A 334 -3.04 2.60 24.01
CA MET A 334 -2.06 1.59 24.40
C MET A 334 -2.21 1.18 25.86
N ASP A 335 -2.54 2.10 26.76
CA ASP A 335 -2.75 1.79 28.18
C ASP A 335 -4.03 0.97 28.40
N VAL A 336 -5.11 1.29 27.66
CA VAL A 336 -6.33 0.45 27.63
C VAL A 336 -6.00 -0.98 27.19
N LEU A 337 -5.20 -1.13 26.12
CA LEU A 337 -4.77 -2.45 25.66
C LEU A 337 -3.90 -3.15 26.70
N LYS A 338 -2.89 -2.50 27.29
CA LYS A 338 -2.06 -3.13 28.34
C LYS A 338 -2.88 -3.58 29.55
N ASN A 339 -3.89 -2.82 29.95
CA ASN A 339 -4.81 -3.17 31.04
C ASN A 339 -5.75 -4.34 30.71
N SER A 340 -5.72 -4.84 29.47
CA SER A 340 -6.51 -5.96 28.98
C SER A 340 -5.67 -7.23 28.75
N LEU A 341 -4.38 -7.21 29.11
CA LEU A 341 -3.42 -8.30 28.87
C LEU A 341 -3.90 -9.67 29.38
N ASP A 342 -4.53 -9.70 30.54
CA ASP A 342 -5.03 -10.93 31.17
C ASP A 342 -6.30 -11.49 30.50
N LYS A 343 -6.98 -10.70 29.68
CA LYS A 343 -8.25 -11.05 29.02
C LYS A 343 -8.12 -11.28 27.52
N ASN A 344 -7.08 -10.72 26.90
CA ASN A 344 -6.96 -10.69 25.45
C ASN A 344 -5.60 -11.24 25.00
N PRO A 345 -5.60 -12.46 24.43
CA PRO A 345 -4.37 -13.23 24.18
C PRO A 345 -3.52 -12.64 23.04
N HIS A 346 -4.03 -11.65 22.30
CA HIS A 346 -3.34 -11.07 21.15
C HIS A 346 -2.46 -9.87 21.52
N ILE A 347 -2.64 -9.30 22.71
CA ILE A 347 -1.95 -8.06 23.10
C ILE A 347 -0.45 -8.28 23.26
N ASP A 348 0.00 -9.38 23.85
CA ASP A 348 1.43 -9.65 24.00
C ASP A 348 2.14 -9.74 22.65
N GLU A 349 1.53 -10.41 21.68
CA GLU A 349 2.07 -10.51 20.33
C GLU A 349 2.11 -9.15 19.63
N MET A 350 1.02 -8.38 19.68
CA MET A 350 0.99 -7.00 19.18
C MET A 350 2.10 -6.16 19.84
N LEU A 351 2.22 -6.19 21.16
CA LEU A 351 3.22 -5.45 21.92
C LEU A 351 4.65 -5.87 21.60
N SER A 352 4.88 -7.13 21.23
CA SER A 352 6.16 -7.65 20.77
C SER A 352 6.53 -7.08 19.40
N ILE A 353 5.57 -7.04 18.46
CA ILE A 353 5.75 -6.40 17.13
C ILE A 353 6.12 -4.93 17.28
N LEU A 354 5.37 -4.17 18.11
CA LEU A 354 5.66 -2.75 18.32
C LEU A 354 7.04 -2.53 18.95
N LYS A 355 7.48 -3.42 19.84
CA LYS A 355 8.82 -3.36 20.44
C LYS A 355 9.91 -3.65 19.40
N LYS A 356 9.72 -4.68 18.56
CA LYS A 356 10.64 -5.05 17.46
C LYS A 356 10.94 -3.86 16.56
N HIS A 357 9.92 -3.05 16.25
CA HIS A 357 10.03 -1.88 15.37
C HIS A 357 10.32 -0.56 16.08
N LYS A 358 10.63 -0.59 17.39
CA LYS A 358 10.90 0.61 18.22
C LYS A 358 9.77 1.64 18.19
N LEU A 359 8.52 1.18 18.09
CA LEU A 359 7.31 2.02 18.06
C LEU A 359 6.71 2.26 19.46
N ARG A 360 7.35 1.76 20.51
CA ARG A 360 6.95 2.06 21.90
C ARG A 360 7.48 3.45 22.27
N HIS A 361 6.57 4.39 22.49
CA HIS A 361 6.80 5.57 23.31
C HIS A 361 6.27 5.31 24.71
#